data_AF-A0A945P802-F1
#
_entry.id   AF-A0A945P802-F1
#
_cell.length_a   1.000
_cell.length_b   1.000
_cell.length_c   1.000
_cell.angle_alpha   90.00
_cell.angle_beta   90.00
_cell.angle_gamma   90.00
#
_symmetry.space_group_name_H-M   'P 1'
#
loop_
_entity.id
_entity.type
_entity.pdbx_description
1 polymer ?
#
loop_
_entity_poly.entity_id
_entity_poly.type
_entity_poly.pdbx_seq_one_letter_code
_entity_poly.pdbx_strand_id
1 'polypeptide(L)' 'AAGGHALQHWGDRNCMWSSDYPHPNMTWPNSRAFIARQIGDLEPEKQKRVLSQNCIDLYGLDVRL' A
#
# COMPACT_ATOMS: atom_id res chain seq x y z
N ALA A 1 1.39 12.26 8.23
CA ALA A 1 1.33 10.78 8.27
C ALA A 1 2.38 10.24 7.32
N ALA A 2 3.12 9.18 7.69
CA ALA A 2 4.15 8.57 6.85
C ALA A 2 3.60 7.86 5.57
N GLY A 3 2.40 8.22 5.10
CA GLY A 3 1.73 7.67 3.91
C GLY A 3 2.45 8.03 2.60
N GLY A 4 1.73 8.46 1.56
CA GLY A 4 2.30 8.71 0.22
C GLY A 4 3.58 9.57 0.16
N HIS A 5 3.91 10.34 1.20
CA HIS A 5 5.20 11.01 1.37
C HIS A 5 6.43 10.10 1.23
N ALA A 6 6.38 8.85 1.72
CA ALA A 6 7.52 7.92 1.58
C ALA A 6 7.89 7.66 0.11
N LEU A 7 6.91 7.78 -0.80
CA LEU A 7 7.11 7.59 -2.24
C LEU A 7 7.97 8.70 -2.86
N GLN A 8 8.04 9.89 -2.24
CA GLN A 8 8.90 10.98 -2.72
C GLN A 8 10.39 10.65 -2.56
N HIS A 9 10.73 9.79 -1.59
CA HIS A 9 12.12 9.40 -1.32
C HIS A 9 12.51 8.10 -2.02
N TRP A 10 11.60 7.11 -2.04
CA TRP A 10 11.93 5.77 -2.51
C TRP A 10 11.27 5.38 -3.83
N GLY A 11 10.28 6.14 -4.30
CA GLY A 11 9.49 5.82 -5.48
C GLY A 11 8.40 4.77 -5.22
N ASP A 12 7.37 4.77 -6.06
CA ASP A 12 6.23 3.85 -5.97
C ASP A 12 6.61 2.39 -6.16
N ARG A 13 7.70 2.10 -6.89
CA ARG A 13 8.17 0.72 -7.16
C ARG A 13 8.83 0.04 -5.96
N ASN A 14 9.24 0.81 -4.96
CA ASN A 14 10.02 0.32 -3.81
C ASN A 14 9.21 0.36 -2.50
N CYS A 15 7.90 0.62 -2.58
CA CYS A 15 7.05 0.83 -1.41
C CYS A 15 5.80 -0.06 -1.49
N MET A 16 5.44 -0.68 -0.37
CA MET A 16 4.21 -1.48 -0.23
C MET A 16 3.39 -0.97 0.95
N TRP A 17 2.07 -1.08 0.86
CA TRP A 17 1.17 -0.83 1.98
C TRP A 17 0.95 -2.12 2.79
N SER A 18 0.84 -1.99 4.11
CA SER A 18 0.46 -3.09 5.01
C SER A 18 -0.47 -2.57 6.10
N SER A 19 -1.38 -3.43 6.57
CA SER A 19 -2.27 -3.16 7.71
C SER A 19 -1.62 -3.41 9.07
N ASP A 20 -0.52 -4.15 9.10
CA ASP A 20 0.15 -4.66 10.31
C ASP A 20 -0.77 -5.45 11.27
N TYR A 21 -1.78 -6.13 10.73
CA TYR A 21 -2.67 -7.00 11.53
C TYR A 21 -1.91 -8.22 12.08
N PRO A 22 -2.09 -8.63 13.35
CA PRO A 22 -3.03 -8.14 14.37
C PRO A 22 -2.39 -7.21 15.43
N HIS A 23 -1.37 -6.44 15.10
CA HIS A 23 -0.68 -5.62 16.12
C HIS A 23 -1.56 -4.52 16.70
N PRO A 24 -1.31 -4.05 17.95
CA PRO A 24 -2.14 -3.04 18.61
C PRO A 24 -2.33 -1.73 17.81
N ASN A 25 -1.36 -1.38 16.97
CA ASN A 25 -1.38 -0.17 16.14
C ASN A 25 -1.84 -0.43 14.69
N MET A 26 -2.44 -1.58 14.41
CA MET A 26 -2.94 -1.94 13.08
C MET A 26 -4.06 -1.01 12.60
N THR A 27 -4.33 -1.06 11.29
CA THR A 27 -5.42 -0.26 10.70
C THR A 27 -6.77 -0.97 10.65
N TRP A 28 -6.84 -2.27 10.94
CA TRP A 28 -8.10 -3.03 10.96
C TRP A 28 -9.01 -2.58 12.12
N PRO A 29 -10.34 -2.48 11.95
CA PRO A 29 -11.15 -2.76 10.75
C PRO A 29 -11.26 -1.62 9.73
N ASN A 30 -10.59 -0.50 9.97
CA ASN A 30 -10.75 0.75 9.22
C ASN A 30 -9.73 0.93 8.08
N SER A 31 -9.04 -0.14 7.65
CA SER A 31 -7.94 -0.08 6.67
C SER A 31 -8.26 0.71 5.41
N ARG A 32 -9.49 0.58 4.89
CA ARG A 32 -9.93 1.30 3.68
C ARG A 32 -9.93 2.82 3.87
N ALA A 33 -10.35 3.31 5.04
CA ALA A 33 -10.33 4.74 5.35
C ALA A 33 -8.89 5.26 5.51
N PHE A 34 -7.99 4.45 6.07
CA PHE A 34 -6.57 4.79 6.16
C PHE A 34 -5.92 4.88 4.78
N ILE A 35 -6.17 3.92 3.90
CA ILE A 35 -5.69 3.92 2.51
C ILE A 35 -6.18 5.17 1.78
N ALA A 36 -7.48 5.47 1.84
CA ALA A 36 -8.06 6.65 1.18
C ALA A 36 -7.39 7.95 1.63
N ARG A 37 -7.13 8.10 2.94
CA ARG A 37 -6.46 9.30 3.49
C ARG A 37 -4.97 9.37 3.14
N GLN A 38 -4.28 8.23 3.04
CA GLN A 38 -2.81 8.21 2.91
C GLN A 38 -2.31 8.25 1.48
N ILE A 39 -3.04 7.60 0.56
CA ILE A 39 -2.61 7.43 -0.83
C ILE A 39 -3.76 7.59 -1.84
N GLY A 40 -4.96 8.01 -1.41
CA GLY A 40 -6.12 8.16 -2.28
C GLY A 40 -5.97 9.22 -3.38
N ASP A 41 -5.10 10.21 -3.16
CA ASP A 41 -4.80 11.28 -4.12
C ASP A 41 -3.72 10.87 -5.15
N LEU A 42 -3.14 9.67 -5.04
CA LEU A 42 -2.18 9.19 -6.04
C LEU A 42 -2.91 8.78 -7.32
N GLU A 43 -2.22 8.91 -8.45
CA GLU A 43 -2.67 8.33 -9.71
C GLU A 43 -3.05 6.85 -9.56
N PRO A 44 -4.11 6.36 -10.22
CA PRO A 44 -4.59 4.97 -10.06
C PRO A 44 -3.50 3.91 -10.24
N GLU A 45 -2.58 4.11 -11.18
CA GLU A 45 -1.46 3.17 -11.42
C GLU A 45 -0.49 3.11 -10.23
N LYS A 46 -0.23 4.24 -9.55
CA LYS A 46 0.61 4.27 -8.35
C LYS A 46 -0.11 3.62 -7.17
N GLN A 47 -1.43 3.82 -7.04
CA GLN A 47 -2.22 3.13 -6.03
C GLN A 47 -2.13 1.61 -6.23
N LYS A 48 -2.40 1.11 -7.45
CA LYS A 48 -2.28 -0.31 -7.79
C LYS A 48 -0.89 -0.85 -7.50
N ARG A 49 0.15 -0.10 -7.84
CA ARG A 49 1.54 -0.49 -7.57
C ARG A 49 1.78 -0.76 -6.08
N VAL A 50 1.46 0.23 -5.24
CA VAL A 50 1.76 0.22 -3.80
C VAL A 50 0.84 -0.73 -3.02
N LEU A 51 -0.41 -0.88 -3.46
CA LEU A 51 -1.40 -1.74 -2.80
C LEU A 51 -1.27 -3.21 -3.17
N SER A 52 -0.77 -3.56 -4.36
CA SER A 52 -0.73 -4.95 -4.80
C SER A 52 0.45 -5.32 -5.70
N GLN A 53 0.74 -4.56 -6.76
CA GLN A 53 1.68 -5.03 -7.80
C GLN A 53 3.08 -5.30 -7.27
N ASN A 54 3.61 -4.43 -6.39
CA ASN A 54 4.94 -4.66 -5.81
C ASN A 54 5.01 -5.95 -4.99
N CYS A 55 3.92 -6.29 -4.27
CA CYS A 55 3.84 -7.51 -3.49
C CYS A 55 3.78 -8.74 -4.41
N ILE A 56 2.98 -8.67 -5.47
CA ILE A 56 2.88 -9.70 -6.50
C ILE A 56 4.25 -9.96 -7.14
N ASP A 57 4.93 -8.90 -7.58
CA ASP A 57 6.21 -8.99 -8.28
C ASP A 57 7.31 -9.52 -7.33
N LEU A 58 7.36 -9.03 -6.08
CA LEU A 58 8.40 -9.40 -5.11
C LEU A 58 8.28 -10.85 -4.66
N TYR A 59 7.05 -11.31 -4.37
CA TYR A 59 6.82 -12.64 -3.83
C TYR A 59 6.43 -13.68 -4.90
N GLY A 60 6.34 -13.28 -6.17
CA GLY A 60 5.94 -14.17 -7.27
C GLY A 60 4.54 -14.76 -7.08
N LEU A 61 3.60 -13.96 -6.56
CA LEU A 61 2.26 -14.43 -6.24
C LEU A 61 1.48 -14.79 -7.52
N ASP A 62 0.98 -16.02 -7.61
CA ASP A 62 0.03 -16.42 -8.67
C ASP A 62 -1.36 -15.85 -8.33
N VAL A 63 -1.56 -14.58 -8.69
CA VAL A 63 -2.84 -13.89 -8.60
C VAL A 63 -3.69 -14.21 -9.83
N ARG A 64 -4.08 -15.48 -9.96
CA ARG A 64 -5.28 -15.84 -10.71
C ARG A 64 -6.48 -15.48 -9.85
N LEU A 65 -7.24 -14.48 -10.30
CA LEU A 65 -8.63 -14.33 -9.87
C LEU A 65 -9.47 -15.46 -10.47
#